data_AF-A0AB36DL21-F1
#
_entry.id   AF-A0AB36DL21-F1
#
_cell.length_a   1.000
_cell.length_b   1.000
_cell.length_c   1.000
_cell.angle_alpha   90.00
_cell.angle_beta   90.00
_cell.angle_gamma   90.00
#
_symmetry.space_group_name_H-M   'P 1'
#
loop_
_entity.id
_entity.type
_entity.pdbx_description
1 polymer ?
#
loop_
_entity_poly.entity_id
_entity_poly.type
_entity_poly.pdbx_seq_one_letter_code
_entity_poly.pdbx_strand_id
1 'polypeptide(L)'
;MSVQRQNQFRWETKSPAEQLIVANGNTMWIYDKDLQQATRQSVGSQIGEAPALLLSGDPSQIDRHFNVSQPDANKNYFILTPKSSNANFGSLSLSFNGGRPVMMVLQDSIGQTTTIQFSNIALNKKLPATQFNFTPPNGVDVINQ
;
A
#
# COMPACT_ATOMS: atom_id res chain seq x y z
N MET A 1 -1.90 6.76 -8.00
CA MET A 1 -1.67 5.38 -7.54
C MET A 1 -1.87 4.41 -8.69
N SER A 2 -1.05 3.36 -8.76
CA SER A 2 -1.21 2.28 -9.74
C SER A 2 -0.87 0.95 -9.08
N VAL A 3 -1.65 -0.08 -9.41
CA VAL A 3 -1.62 -1.38 -8.74
C VAL A 3 -1.74 -2.47 -9.80
N GLN A 4 -0.89 -3.47 -9.70
CA GLN A 4 -0.95 -4.68 -10.51
C GLN A 4 -0.66 -5.88 -9.62
N ARG A 5 -1.31 -7.01 -9.91
CA ARG A 5 -1.11 -8.26 -9.14
C ARG A 5 0.36 -8.68 -9.17
N GLN A 6 0.72 -9.57 -8.25
CA GLN A 6 2.11 -10.01 -8.01
C GLN A 6 2.95 -8.90 -7.36
N ASN A 7 2.37 -8.22 -6.37
CA ASN A 7 3.01 -7.19 -5.56
C ASN A 7 3.63 -6.03 -6.37
N GLN A 8 3.00 -5.66 -7.49
CA GLN A 8 3.40 -4.51 -8.28
C GLN A 8 2.58 -3.30 -7.88
N PHE A 9 3.26 -2.27 -7.40
CA PHE A 9 2.59 -1.15 -6.76
C PHE A 9 3.37 0.15 -6.98
N ARG A 10 2.64 1.24 -7.19
CA ARG A 10 3.18 2.60 -7.25
C ARG A 10 2.25 3.55 -6.54
N TRP A 11 2.79 4.25 -5.55
CA TRP A 11 2.14 5.31 -4.81
C TRP A 11 3.01 6.53 -4.75
N GLU A 12 2.42 7.66 -5.12
CA GLU A 12 3.12 8.92 -5.21
C GLU A 12 2.29 9.94 -4.43
N THR A 13 2.84 10.37 -3.30
CA THR A 13 2.31 11.46 -2.50
C THR A 13 2.97 12.74 -3.00
N LYS A 14 2.15 13.72 -3.39
CA LYS A 14 2.63 15.01 -3.90
C LYS A 14 2.74 16.10 -2.83
N SER A 15 1.94 16.01 -1.77
CA SER A 15 1.88 17.00 -0.70
C SER A 15 1.27 16.39 0.55
N PRO A 16 1.62 16.88 1.76
CA PRO A 16 2.61 17.94 2.02
C PRO A 16 4.06 17.45 1.93
N ALA A 17 4.32 16.16 2.09
CA ALA A 17 5.65 15.55 1.96
C ALA A 17 5.71 14.73 0.67
N GLU A 18 6.66 15.05 -0.21
CA GLU A 18 6.79 14.35 -1.49
C GLU A 18 7.47 12.98 -1.28
N GLN A 19 6.69 11.92 -1.46
CA GLN A 19 7.16 10.54 -1.27
C GLN A 19 6.69 9.64 -2.41
N LEU A 20 7.59 8.78 -2.89
CA LEU A 20 7.30 7.74 -3.87
C LEU A 20 7.56 6.36 -3.26
N ILE A 21 6.52 5.54 -3.20
CA ILE A 21 6.62 4.12 -2.86
C ILE A 21 6.40 3.32 -4.14
N VAL A 22 7.38 2.50 -4.52
CA VAL A 22 7.34 1.65 -5.71
C VAL A 22 7.75 0.22 -5.34
N ALA A 23 6.94 -0.76 -5.73
CA ALA A 23 7.28 -2.18 -5.62
C ALA A 23 7.14 -2.86 -6.98
N ASN A 24 8.10 -3.73 -7.31
CA ASN A 24 8.17 -4.44 -8.60
C ASN A 24 7.88 -5.95 -8.49
N GLY A 25 7.39 -6.41 -7.34
CA GLY A 25 7.15 -7.83 -7.05
C GLY A 25 8.12 -8.42 -6.02
N ASN A 26 9.39 -8.01 -6.07
CA ASN A 26 10.44 -8.54 -5.20
C ASN A 26 11.08 -7.44 -4.33
N THR A 27 11.30 -6.27 -4.91
CA THR A 27 11.90 -5.12 -4.24
C THR A 27 10.86 -4.01 -4.08
N MET A 28 10.84 -3.41 -2.90
CA MET A 28 10.16 -2.16 -2.61
C MET A 28 11.19 -1.04 -2.41
N TRP A 29 10.87 0.13 -2.96
CA TRP A 29 11.58 1.37 -2.79
C TRP A 29 10.66 2.37 -2.14
N ILE A 30 11.14 3.04 -1.10
CA ILE A 30 10.52 4.21 -0.50
C ILE A 30 11.48 5.37 -0.75
N TYR A 31 11.06 6.36 -1.53
CA TYR A 31 11.87 7.52 -1.86
C TYR A 31 11.22 8.77 -1.27
N ASP A 32 11.87 9.34 -0.28
CA ASP A 32 11.54 10.64 0.31
C ASP A 32 12.29 11.71 -0.46
N LYS A 33 11.57 12.47 -1.29
CA LYS A 33 12.18 13.42 -2.22
C LYS A 33 12.78 14.62 -1.49
N ASP A 34 12.12 15.07 -0.43
CA ASP A 34 12.54 16.23 0.38
C ASP A 34 13.84 15.94 1.15
N LEU A 35 14.01 14.69 1.60
CA LEU A 35 15.22 14.23 2.28
C LEU A 35 16.32 13.75 1.33
N GLN A 36 16.01 13.66 0.02
CA GLN A 36 16.87 13.03 -0.98
C GLN A 36 17.36 11.65 -0.53
N GLN A 37 16.45 10.83 0.03
CA GLN A 37 16.78 9.52 0.58
C GLN A 37 15.88 8.44 -0.02
N ALA A 38 16.47 7.32 -0.42
CA ALA A 38 15.77 6.14 -0.93
C ALA A 38 16.09 4.91 -0.07
N THR A 39 15.07 4.28 0.48
CA THR A 39 15.17 3.03 1.21
C THR A 39 14.77 1.88 0.32
N ARG A 40 15.65 0.89 0.17
CA ARG A 40 15.43 -0.36 -0.55
C ARG A 40 15.13 -1.48 0.43
N GLN A 41 14.08 -2.25 0.16
CA GLN A 41 13.67 -3.36 1.01
C GLN A 41 13.01 -4.50 0.20
N SER A 42 12.88 -5.67 0.81
CA SER A 42 12.10 -6.79 0.26
C SER A 42 10.61 -6.58 0.47
N VAL A 43 9.78 -6.93 -0.51
CA VAL A 43 8.31 -6.82 -0.39
C VAL A 43 7.74 -7.69 0.74
N GLY A 44 8.37 -8.83 1.03
CA GLY A 44 7.85 -9.79 2.00
C GLY A 44 8.00 -9.37 3.46
N SER A 45 8.92 -8.45 3.78
CA SER A 45 9.20 -8.06 5.17
C SER A 45 8.19 -7.06 5.74
N GLN A 46 7.35 -6.41 4.92
CA GLN A 46 6.56 -5.26 5.36
C GLN A 46 5.18 -5.10 4.73
N ILE A 47 4.40 -6.19 4.65
CA ILE A 47 2.94 -6.04 4.45
C ILE A 47 2.33 -5.08 5.51
N GLY A 48 3.01 -4.89 6.64
CA GLY A 48 2.73 -3.92 7.71
C GLY A 48 2.94 -2.43 7.38
N GLU A 49 3.85 -2.04 6.47
CA GLU A 49 4.21 -0.62 6.29
C GLU A 49 3.56 0.03 5.06
N ALA A 50 3.14 -0.77 4.09
CA ALA A 50 2.41 -0.29 2.93
C ALA A 50 1.07 -1.02 2.82
N PRO A 51 0.00 -0.53 3.46
CA PRO A 51 -1.33 -1.16 3.41
C PRO A 51 -1.87 -1.29 1.98
N ALA A 52 -1.43 -0.41 1.09
CA ALA A 52 -1.74 -0.49 -0.33
C ALA A 52 -1.12 -1.71 -1.05
N LEU A 53 -0.13 -2.38 -0.46
CA LEU A 53 0.31 -3.71 -0.91
C LEU A 53 -0.80 -4.75 -0.76
N LEU A 54 -1.73 -4.61 0.20
CA LEU A 54 -2.90 -5.47 0.28
C LEU A 54 -3.79 -5.38 -0.97
N LEU A 55 -3.67 -4.29 -1.74
CA LEU A 55 -4.39 -4.12 -3.00
C LEU A 55 -3.68 -4.79 -4.20
N SER A 56 -2.36 -5.05 -4.12
CA SER A 56 -1.56 -5.73 -5.17
C SER A 56 -1.15 -7.16 -4.82
N GLY A 57 -1.29 -7.53 -3.54
CA GLY A 57 -0.82 -8.77 -2.97
C GLY A 57 -1.60 -10.01 -3.40
N ASP A 58 -1.12 -11.16 -2.97
CA ASP A 58 -1.83 -12.42 -3.12
C ASP A 58 -3.02 -12.48 -2.15
N PRO A 59 -4.28 -12.55 -2.64
CA PRO A 59 -5.45 -12.66 -1.78
C PRO A 59 -5.42 -13.87 -0.85
N SER A 60 -4.73 -14.96 -1.23
CA SER A 60 -4.62 -16.16 -0.39
C SER A 60 -3.84 -15.92 0.90
N GLN A 61 -3.03 -14.86 0.95
CA GLN A 61 -2.25 -14.49 2.11
C GLN A 61 -3.04 -13.57 3.06
N ILE A 62 -4.12 -12.94 2.57
CA ILE A 62 -4.93 -12.03 3.39
C ILE A 62 -5.53 -12.80 4.57
N ASP A 63 -6.20 -13.92 4.31
CA ASP A 63 -6.81 -14.73 5.36
C ASP A 63 -5.79 -15.32 6.34
N ARG A 64 -4.54 -15.51 5.91
CA ARG A 64 -3.46 -15.99 6.78
C ARG A 64 -2.99 -14.92 7.76
N HIS A 65 -2.89 -13.68 7.31
CA HIS A 65 -2.28 -12.59 8.09
C HIS A 65 -3.29 -11.67 8.76
N PHE A 66 -4.56 -11.67 8.34
CA PHE A 66 -5.58 -10.74 8.79
C PHE A 66 -6.85 -11.45 9.25
N ASN A 67 -7.50 -10.87 10.25
CA ASN A 67 -8.90 -11.11 10.52
C ASN A 67 -9.70 -10.12 9.68
N VAL A 68 -10.57 -10.64 8.82
CA VAL A 68 -11.45 -9.83 7.96
C VAL A 68 -12.85 -9.81 8.56
N SER A 69 -13.44 -8.63 8.67
CA SER A 69 -14.80 -8.46 9.16
C SER A 69 -15.56 -7.44 8.33
N GLN A 70 -16.88 -7.59 8.28
CA GLN A 70 -17.82 -6.61 7.72
C GLN A 70 -18.80 -6.24 8.83
N PRO A 71 -18.53 -5.16 9.59
CA PRO A 71 -19.33 -4.85 10.79
C PRO A 71 -20.80 -4.54 10.49
N ASP A 72 -21.10 -4.04 9.29
CA ASP A 72 -22.45 -3.78 8.82
C ASP A 72 -22.66 -4.50 7.48
N ALA A 73 -23.45 -5.56 7.48
CA ALA A 73 -23.71 -6.38 6.29
C ALA A 73 -24.43 -5.62 5.17
N ASN A 74 -25.07 -4.49 5.48
CA ASN A 74 -25.74 -3.65 4.48
C ASN A 74 -24.79 -2.64 3.81
N LYS A 75 -23.56 -2.50 4.32
CA LYS A 75 -22.56 -1.59 3.76
C LYS A 75 -21.43 -2.36 3.13
N ASN A 76 -20.94 -1.89 1.99
CA ASN A 76 -19.85 -2.50 1.27
C ASN A 76 -18.49 -2.02 1.78
N TYR A 77 -18.12 -2.35 3.02
CA TYR A 77 -16.78 -2.10 3.52
C TYR A 77 -16.29 -3.25 4.40
N PHE A 78 -14.98 -3.43 4.43
CA PHE A 78 -14.34 -4.49 5.18
C PHE A 78 -13.26 -3.91 6.08
N ILE A 79 -13.14 -4.44 7.29
CA ILE A 79 -12.06 -4.11 8.23
C ILE A 79 -11.12 -5.31 8.29
N LEU A 80 -9.85 -5.05 8.04
CA LEU A 80 -8.75 -5.99 8.16
C LEU A 80 -7.95 -5.62 9.41
N THR A 81 -7.82 -6.56 10.34
CA THR A 81 -7.00 -6.42 11.54
C THR A 81 -5.87 -7.44 11.49
N PRO A 82 -4.60 -7.05 11.62
CA PRO A 82 -3.49 -7.99 11.61
C PRO A 82 -3.64 -9.03 12.72
N LYS A 83 -3.32 -10.29 12.42
CA LYS A 83 -3.22 -11.38 13.41
C LYS A 83 -1.91 -11.33 14.20
N SER A 84 -0.87 -10.71 13.62
CA SER A 84 0.43 -10.55 14.25
C SER A 84 0.44 -9.32 15.17
N SER A 85 0.96 -9.48 16.39
CA SER A 85 1.19 -8.38 17.33
C SER A 85 2.34 -7.45 16.92
N ASN A 86 3.18 -7.86 15.96
CA ASN A 86 4.33 -7.08 15.48
C ASN A 86 3.98 -6.22 14.26
N ALA A 87 2.69 -6.08 13.93
CA ALA A 87 2.27 -5.25 12.82
C ALA A 87 2.39 -3.76 13.18
N ASN A 88 2.94 -2.98 12.26
CA ASN A 88 3.08 -1.52 12.42
C ASN A 88 1.76 -0.76 12.23
N PHE A 89 0.64 -1.46 12.06
CA PHE A 89 -0.69 -0.87 11.99
C PHE A 89 -1.74 -1.65 12.79
N GLY A 90 -2.77 -0.96 13.27
CA GLY A 90 -3.85 -1.54 14.07
C GLY A 90 -5.02 -2.05 13.23
N SER A 91 -5.49 -1.27 12.26
CA SER A 91 -6.58 -1.71 11.37
C SER A 91 -6.54 -1.03 10.01
N LEU A 92 -7.11 -1.71 9.01
CA LEU A 92 -7.34 -1.17 7.67
C LEU A 92 -8.81 -1.35 7.31
N SER A 93 -9.52 -0.26 7.05
CA SER A 93 -10.86 -0.30 6.47
C SER A 93 -10.78 -0.03 4.96
N LEU A 94 -11.48 -0.82 4.16
CA LEU A 94 -11.59 -0.64 2.71
C LEU A 94 -13.06 -0.64 2.30
N SER A 95 -13.52 0.50 1.77
CA SER A 95 -14.88 0.71 1.30
C SER A 95 -14.98 0.56 -0.21
N PHE A 96 -16.08 -0.03 -0.67
CA PHE A 96 -16.35 -0.33 -2.06
C PHE A 96 -17.67 0.29 -2.54
N ASN A 97 -17.71 0.69 -3.80
CA ASN A 97 -18.93 1.07 -4.50
C ASN A 97 -18.95 0.42 -5.89
N GLY A 98 -20.00 -0.34 -6.21
CA GLY A 98 -20.10 -1.07 -7.47
C GLY A 98 -18.90 -2.00 -7.75
N GLY A 99 -18.35 -2.61 -6.69
CA GLY A 99 -17.16 -3.47 -6.76
C GLY A 99 -15.82 -2.74 -6.90
N ARG A 100 -15.78 -1.41 -6.77
CA ARG A 100 -14.55 -0.60 -6.88
C ARG A 100 -14.15 -0.04 -5.52
N PRO A 101 -12.86 -0.08 -5.13
CA PRO A 101 -12.42 0.54 -3.88
C PRO A 101 -12.54 2.06 -4.00
N VAL A 102 -13.28 2.70 -3.10
CA VAL A 102 -13.54 4.15 -3.11
C VAL A 102 -12.90 4.89 -1.94
N MET A 103 -12.63 4.19 -0.84
CA MET A 103 -12.01 4.78 0.33
C MET A 103 -11.23 3.71 1.10
N MET A 104 -10.09 4.12 1.65
CA MET A 104 -9.27 3.32 2.53
C MET A 104 -8.95 4.13 3.77
N VAL A 105 -9.08 3.53 4.96
CA VAL A 105 -8.72 4.16 6.23
C VAL A 105 -7.73 3.25 6.92
N LEU A 106 -6.51 3.72 7.11
CA LEU A 106 -5.48 3.05 7.88
C LEU A 106 -5.46 3.67 9.28
N GLN A 107 -5.48 2.83 10.30
CA GLN A 107 -5.09 3.22 11.65
C GLN A 107 -3.79 2.51 12.00
N ASP A 108 -2.74 3.28 12.31
CA ASP A 108 -1.46 2.69 12.70
C ASP A 108 -1.47 2.15 14.14
N SER A 109 -0.36 1.58 14.61
CA SER A 109 -0.26 1.00 15.96
C SER A 109 -0.23 2.04 17.10
N ILE A 110 0.03 3.31 16.79
CA ILE A 110 0.09 4.43 17.75
C ILE A 110 -1.18 5.31 17.71
N GLY A 111 -2.16 4.94 16.88
CA GLY A 111 -3.47 5.58 16.78
C GLY A 111 -3.58 6.68 15.70
N GLN A 112 -2.54 6.91 14.90
CA GLN A 112 -2.64 7.80 13.74
C GLN A 112 -3.64 7.22 12.75
N THR A 113 -4.50 8.08 12.20
CA THR A 113 -5.48 7.68 11.17
C THR A 113 -5.16 8.36 9.85
N THR A 114 -4.85 7.57 8.82
CA THR A 114 -4.68 8.03 7.44
C THR A 114 -5.93 7.69 6.64
N THR A 115 -6.61 8.71 6.11
CA THR A 115 -7.76 8.53 5.23
C THR A 115 -7.38 8.79 3.78
N ILE A 116 -7.70 7.84 2.91
CA ILE A 116 -7.41 7.86 1.49
C ILE A 116 -8.72 7.73 0.73
N GLN A 117 -9.03 8.69 -0.13
CA GLN A 117 -10.18 8.66 -1.02
C GLN A 117 -9.72 8.42 -2.44
N PHE A 118 -10.29 7.40 -3.09
CA PHE A 118 -9.96 7.08 -4.48
C PHE A 118 -10.91 7.78 -5.43
N SER A 119 -10.35 8.41 -6.44
CA SER A 119 -11.08 9.07 -7.53
C SER A 119 -10.48 8.65 -8.88
N ASN A 120 -11.24 8.84 -9.97
CA ASN A 120 -10.82 8.49 -11.33
C ASN A 120 -10.34 7.03 -11.49
N ILE A 121 -11.02 6.11 -10.79
CA ILE A 121 -10.62 4.70 -10.71
C ILE A 121 -10.82 4.02 -12.08
N ALA A 122 -9.74 3.46 -12.62
CA ALA A 122 -9.76 2.61 -13.81
C ALA A 122 -9.27 1.20 -13.45
N LEU A 123 -10.15 0.21 -13.58
CA LEU A 123 -9.84 -1.18 -13.26
C LEU A 123 -9.34 -1.94 -14.50
N ASN A 124 -8.48 -2.94 -14.27
CA ASN A 124 -8.02 -3.90 -15.29
C ASN A 124 -7.40 -3.26 -16.55
N LYS A 125 -6.88 -2.04 -16.44
CA LYS A 125 -6.08 -1.41 -17.48
C LYS A 125 -4.73 -2.11 -17.57
N LYS A 126 -4.24 -2.33 -18.80
CA LYS A 126 -2.84 -2.74 -18.99
C LYS A 126 -1.93 -1.59 -18.60
N LEU A 127 -1.03 -1.84 -17.66
CA LEU A 127 -0.01 -0.90 -17.23
C LEU A 127 1.35 -1.34 -17.76
N PRO A 128 2.21 -0.42 -18.21
CA PRO A 128 3.55 -0.78 -18.63
C PRO A 128 4.39 -1.18 -17.41
N ALA A 129 5.14 -2.28 -17.52
CA ALA A 129 5.97 -2.80 -16.42
C ALA A 129 6.99 -1.76 -15.90
N THR A 130 7.45 -0.87 -16.77
CA THR A 130 8.37 0.22 -16.42
C THR A 130 7.81 1.18 -15.35
N GLN A 131 6.50 1.26 -15.19
CA GLN A 131 5.86 2.10 -14.18
C GLN A 131 6.20 1.66 -12.75
N PHE A 132 6.49 0.38 -12.56
CA PHE A 132 6.81 -0.23 -11.27
C PHE A 132 8.31 -0.36 -11.03
N ASN A 133 9.16 0.20 -11.90
CA ASN A 133 10.59 0.27 -11.69
C ASN A 133 10.97 1.66 -11.16
N PHE A 134 11.91 1.69 -10.23
CA PHE A 134 12.48 2.92 -9.70
C PHE A 134 13.99 2.79 -9.63
N THR A 135 14.66 3.85 -10.08
CA THR A 135 16.10 4.03 -9.94
C THR A 135 16.30 5.35 -9.17
N PRO A 136 16.97 5.32 -8.01
CA PRO A 136 17.27 6.54 -7.26
C PRO A 136 18.00 7.56 -8.15
N PRO A 137 17.60 8.85 -8.13
CA PRO A 137 18.34 9.92 -8.79
C PRO A 137 19.78 10.04 -8.27
N ASN A 138 20.66 10.64 -9.06
CA ASN A 138 22.03 10.93 -8.64
C ASN A 138 22.03 11.83 -7.39
N GLY A 139 22.88 11.48 -6.40
CA GLY A 139 23.02 12.23 -5.16
C GLY A 139 22.01 11.87 -4.06
N VAL A 140 21.07 10.94 -4.35
CA VAL A 140 20.17 10.40 -3.33
C VAL A 140 20.91 9.38 -2.46
N ASP A 141 20.78 9.50 -1.14
CA ASP A 141 21.30 8.52 -0.21
C ASP A 141 20.48 7.23 -0.28
N VAL A 142 21.15 6.07 -0.31
CA VAL A 142 20.50 4.77 -0.49
C VAL A 142 20.73 3.87 0.72
N ILE A 143 19.65 3.58 1.43
CA ILE A 143 19.64 2.68 2.59
C ILE A 143 19.12 1.32 2.15
N ASN A 144 19.79 0.23 2.54
CA ASN A 144 19.33 -1.14 2.28
C ASN A 144 18.89 -1.79 3.60
N GLN A 145 17.70 -2.40 3.61
CA GLN A 145 17.12 -3.14 4.74
C GLN A 145 16.87 -4.61 4.38
#